data_AF-A0A453T9P5-F1
#
_entry.id   AF-A0A453T9P5-F1
#
_cell.length_a   1.000
_cell.length_b   1.000
_cell.length_c   1.000
_cell.angle_alpha   90.00
_cell.angle_beta   90.00
_cell.angle_gamma   90.00
#
_symmetry.space_group_name_H-M   'P 1'
#
loop_
_entity.id
_entity.type
_entity.pdbx_description
1 polymer ?
#
loop_
_entity_poly.entity_id
_entity_poly.type
_entity_poly.pdbx_seq_one_letter_code
_entity_poly.pdbx_strand_id
1 'polypeptide(L)'
;MLKRRFAGTIVKAQQKALLDHGQQIDPAKLQLEKERLEKRQQEEKERIEAQVKAAEAAAQFKLDEELRKKREREREAARLALHMMKKTVDIDNSDFLKDLENISKKWELNPPAKLIVDFVDGMELPPGLGSPLERLGLFMKRDIEEEVEDEMEDSVSPPSVDVDSVSPPSVDAHSISPPSVDVNSILPPAVDMDIDGEEGEIGCCG
;
A
#
# COMPACT_ATOMS: atom_id res chain seq x y z
N MET A 1 -27.24 2.75 -38.74
CA MET A 1 -26.22 3.83 -38.76
C MET A 1 -26.63 5.09 -39.53
N LEU A 2 -27.42 4.99 -40.61
CA LEU A 2 -27.74 6.13 -41.49
C LEU A 2 -28.57 7.24 -40.80
N LYS A 3 -29.67 6.89 -40.12
CA LYS A 3 -30.62 7.84 -39.53
C LYS A 3 -30.02 8.81 -38.50
N ARG A 4 -29.03 8.38 -37.70
CA ARG A 4 -28.33 9.25 -36.75
C ARG A 4 -27.46 10.31 -37.42
N ARG A 5 -26.77 9.96 -38.51
CA ARG A 5 -25.86 10.88 -39.22
C ARG A 5 -26.62 11.99 -39.97
N PHE A 6 -27.81 11.66 -40.48
CA PHE A 6 -28.64 12.62 -41.23
C PHE A 6 -29.66 13.37 -40.35
N ALA A 7 -29.78 13.06 -39.05
CA ALA A 7 -30.77 13.68 -38.18
C ALA A 7 -30.69 15.22 -38.23
N GLY A 8 -29.48 15.78 -38.14
CA GLY A 8 -29.26 17.23 -38.23
C GLY A 8 -29.64 17.80 -39.61
N THR A 9 -29.31 17.10 -40.70
CA THR A 9 -29.64 17.54 -42.06
C THR A 9 -31.12 17.46 -42.35
N ILE A 10 -31.82 16.44 -41.86
CA ILE A 10 -33.27 16.25 -42.02
C ILE A 10 -34.03 17.36 -41.29
N VAL A 11 -33.70 17.62 -40.03
CA VAL A 11 -34.33 18.70 -39.24
C VAL A 11 -34.07 20.06 -39.89
N LYS A 12 -32.84 20.31 -40.33
CA LYS A 12 -32.46 21.56 -41.01
C LYS A 12 -33.17 21.73 -42.35
N ALA A 13 -33.37 20.65 -43.10
CA ALA A 13 -34.12 20.66 -44.36
C ALA A 13 -35.63 20.90 -44.10
N GLN A 14 -36.20 20.29 -43.06
CA GLN A 14 -37.60 20.53 -42.66
C GLN A 14 -37.83 21.98 -42.24
N GLN A 15 -36.93 22.57 -41.43
CA GLN A 15 -37.02 23.99 -41.07
C GLN A 15 -36.89 24.92 -42.29
N LYS A 16 -35.99 24.62 -43.23
CA LYS A 16 -35.85 25.42 -44.45
C LYS A 16 -37.04 25.29 -45.39
N ALA A 17 -37.57 24.08 -45.60
CA ALA A 17 -38.74 23.86 -46.46
C ALA A 17 -39.98 24.59 -45.94
N LEU A 18 -40.13 24.73 -44.62
CA LEU A 18 -41.19 25.53 -44.00
C LEU A 18 -41.02 27.05 -44.22
N LEU A 19 -39.79 27.54 -44.37
CA LEU A 19 -39.49 28.95 -44.65
C LEU A 19 -39.59 29.30 -46.15
N ASP A 20 -39.43 28.31 -47.04
CA ASP A 20 -39.35 28.50 -48.50
C ASP A 20 -40.73 28.66 -49.18
N HIS A 21 -41.81 28.23 -48.52
CA HIS A 21 -43.19 28.29 -49.07
C HIS A 21 -43.92 29.63 -48.87
N GLY A 22 -43.21 30.74 -48.62
CA GLY A 22 -43.79 32.09 -48.55
C GLY A 22 -44.69 32.36 -47.33
N GLN A 23 -44.86 31.38 -46.45
CA GLN A 23 -45.51 31.53 -45.15
C GLN A 23 -44.49 32.17 -44.20
N GLN A 24 -44.62 33.48 -43.96
CA GLN A 24 -43.84 34.19 -42.94
C GLN A 24 -44.16 33.59 -41.57
N ILE A 25 -43.42 32.57 -41.16
CA ILE A 25 -43.49 32.02 -39.81
C ILE A 25 -42.96 33.12 -38.89
N ASP A 26 -43.82 33.57 -37.98
CA ASP A 26 -43.51 34.58 -36.99
C ASP A 26 -42.20 34.20 -36.25
N PRO A 27 -41.13 35.02 -36.35
CA PRO A 27 -39.82 34.70 -35.79
C PRO A 27 -39.89 34.44 -34.28
N ALA A 28 -40.84 35.05 -33.57
CA ALA A 28 -41.06 34.80 -32.15
C ALA A 28 -41.52 33.36 -31.86
N LYS A 29 -42.36 32.77 -32.73
CA LYS A 29 -42.83 31.39 -32.56
C LYS A 29 -41.74 30.37 -32.84
N LEU A 30 -40.87 30.64 -33.81
CA LEU A 30 -39.73 29.76 -34.14
C LEU A 30 -38.69 29.75 -33.01
N GLN A 31 -38.45 30.89 -32.37
CA GLN A 31 -37.60 30.97 -31.18
C GLN A 31 -38.17 30.18 -30.00
N LEU A 32 -39.47 30.31 -29.74
CA LEU A 32 -40.14 29.57 -28.66
C LEU A 32 -40.12 28.04 -28.91
N GLU A 33 -40.32 27.61 -30.15
CA GLU A 33 -40.25 26.18 -30.49
C GLU A 33 -38.82 25.64 -30.32
N LYS A 34 -37.82 26.42 -30.72
CA LYS A 34 -36.41 26.08 -30.55
C LYS A 34 -36.05 25.91 -29.06
N GLU A 35 -36.46 26.86 -28.20
CA GLU A 35 -36.23 26.78 -26.76
C GLU A 35 -36.88 25.52 -26.16
N ARG A 36 -38.11 25.21 -26.56
CA ARG A 36 -38.81 23.99 -26.11
C ARG A 36 -38.11 22.70 -26.55
N LEU A 37 -37.55 22.67 -27.76
CA LEU A 37 -36.79 21.53 -28.25
C LEU A 37 -35.46 21.37 -27.53
N GLU A 38 -34.75 22.48 -27.30
CA GLU A 38 -33.47 22.51 -26.59
C GLU A 38 -33.64 22.04 -25.14
N LYS A 39 -34.68 22.49 -24.46
CA LYS A 39 -35.02 22.01 -23.11
C LYS A 39 -35.22 20.48 -23.07
N ARG A 40 -35.98 19.93 -24.01
CA ARG A 40 -36.18 18.46 -24.09
C ARG A 40 -34.90 17.70 -24.42
N GLN A 41 -34.03 18.26 -25.27
CA GLN A 41 -32.74 17.65 -25.57
C GLN A 41 -31.81 17.65 -24.36
N GLN A 42 -31.79 18.74 -23.59
CA GLN A 42 -30.99 18.85 -22.38
C GLN A 42 -31.48 17.88 -21.30
N GLU A 43 -32.80 17.79 -21.07
CA GLU A 43 -33.40 16.84 -20.14
C GLU A 43 -33.07 15.37 -20.51
N GLU A 44 -33.20 14.99 -21.79
CA GLU A 44 -32.83 13.65 -22.26
C GLU A 44 -31.31 13.40 -22.18
N LYS A 45 -30.48 14.42 -22.45
CA LYS A 45 -29.03 14.31 -22.30
C LYS A 45 -28.64 14.07 -20.84
N GLU A 46 -29.20 14.84 -19.90
CA GLU A 46 -28.95 14.70 -18.47
C GLU A 46 -29.40 13.33 -17.95
N ARG A 47 -30.53 12.83 -18.45
CA ARG A 47 -31.01 11.48 -18.12
C ARG A 47 -30.04 10.39 -18.59
N ILE A 48 -29.56 10.47 -19.83
CA ILE A 48 -28.60 9.51 -20.38
C ILE A 48 -27.27 9.61 -19.63
N GLU A 49 -26.81 10.81 -19.35
CA GLU A 49 -25.56 11.06 -18.61
C GLU A 49 -25.63 10.51 -17.19
N ALA A 50 -26.73 10.72 -16.47
CA ALA A 50 -26.95 10.15 -15.15
C ALA A 50 -26.95 8.61 -15.18
N GLN A 51 -27.55 8.02 -16.21
CA GLN A 51 -27.57 6.56 -16.38
C GLN A 51 -26.17 6.00 -16.67
N VAL A 52 -25.40 6.66 -17.55
CA VAL A 52 -24.02 6.26 -17.85
C VAL A 52 -23.15 6.38 -16.60
N LYS A 53 -23.24 7.50 -15.88
CA LYS A 53 -22.49 7.72 -14.65
C LYS A 53 -22.82 6.69 -13.56
N ALA A 54 -24.10 6.34 -13.41
CA ALA A 54 -24.51 5.29 -12.48
C ALA A 54 -23.98 3.90 -12.89
N ALA A 55 -24.02 3.58 -14.18
CA ALA A 55 -23.48 2.32 -14.70
C ALA A 55 -21.95 2.23 -14.54
N GLU A 56 -21.24 3.34 -14.78
CA GLU A 56 -19.79 3.44 -14.59
C GLU A 56 -19.40 3.27 -13.12
N ALA A 57 -20.07 3.98 -12.20
CA ALA A 57 -19.83 3.83 -10.77
C ALA A 57 -20.09 2.39 -10.29
N ALA A 58 -21.15 1.74 -10.79
CA ALA A 58 -21.43 0.34 -10.48
C ALA A 58 -20.35 -0.61 -11.04
N ALA A 59 -19.76 -0.31 -12.20
CA ALA A 59 -18.66 -1.10 -12.77
C ALA A 59 -17.35 -0.91 -11.98
N GLN A 60 -17.01 0.31 -11.58
CA GLN A 60 -15.85 0.61 -10.75
C GLN A 60 -15.94 -0.11 -9.40
N PHE A 61 -17.10 -0.04 -8.74
CA PHE A 61 -17.30 -0.73 -7.46
C PHE A 61 -17.08 -2.25 -7.56
N LYS A 62 -17.55 -2.89 -8.63
CA LYS A 62 -17.32 -4.33 -8.85
C LYS A 62 -15.84 -4.64 -9.05
N LEU A 63 -15.13 -3.81 -9.81
CA LEU A 63 -13.69 -3.95 -10.02
C LEU A 63 -12.93 -3.81 -8.70
N ASP A 64 -13.27 -2.82 -7.87
CA ASP A 64 -12.66 -2.62 -6.55
C ASP A 64 -12.96 -3.78 -5.60
N GLU A 65 -14.18 -4.30 -5.59
CA GLU A 65 -14.54 -5.49 -4.82
C GLU A 65 -13.75 -6.73 -5.27
N GLU A 66 -13.55 -6.92 -6.57
CA GLU A 66 -12.76 -8.03 -7.11
C GLU A 66 -11.29 -7.92 -6.71
N LEU A 67 -10.69 -6.74 -6.79
CA LEU A 67 -9.33 -6.48 -6.30
C LEU A 67 -9.22 -6.73 -4.79
N ARG A 68 -10.24 -6.31 -4.01
CA ARG A 68 -10.30 -6.57 -2.58
C ARG A 68 -10.35 -8.06 -2.29
N LYS A 69 -11.23 -8.81 -2.97
CA LYS A 69 -11.36 -10.27 -2.85
C LYS A 69 -10.07 -10.98 -3.25
N LYS A 70 -9.35 -10.50 -4.28
CA LYS A 70 -8.06 -11.06 -4.69
C LYS A 70 -7.01 -10.92 -3.58
N ARG A 71 -6.88 -9.72 -3.01
CA ARG A 71 -5.97 -9.46 -1.88
C ARG A 71 -6.28 -10.32 -0.67
N GLU A 72 -7.57 -10.54 -0.40
CA GLU A 72 -8.01 -11.39 0.71
C GLU A 72 -7.67 -12.87 0.48
N ARG A 73 -7.90 -13.38 -0.73
CA ARG A 73 -7.47 -14.73 -1.12
C ARG A 73 -5.96 -14.93 -0.97
N GLU A 74 -5.15 -13.96 -1.39
CA GLU A 74 -3.70 -14.01 -1.22
C GLU A 74 -3.28 -14.01 0.26
N ARG A 75 -3.95 -13.20 1.10
CA ARG A 75 -3.73 -13.19 2.56
C ARG A 75 -4.10 -14.54 3.20
N GLU A 76 -5.21 -15.13 2.80
CA GLU A 76 -5.64 -16.44 3.30
C GLU A 76 -4.69 -17.56 2.86
N ALA A 77 -4.21 -17.53 1.62
CA ALA A 77 -3.20 -18.45 1.14
C ALA A 77 -1.90 -18.33 1.95
N ALA A 78 -1.46 -17.10 2.27
CA ALA A 78 -0.29 -16.87 3.12
C ALA A 78 -0.49 -17.40 4.55
N ARG A 79 -1.68 -17.21 5.14
CA ARG A 79 -2.01 -17.80 6.45
C ARG A 79 -1.94 -19.32 6.42
N LEU A 80 -2.47 -19.94 5.37
CA LEU A 80 -2.41 -21.40 5.21
C LEU A 80 -0.97 -21.88 5.04
N ALA A 81 -0.15 -21.19 4.24
CA ALA A 81 1.25 -21.50 4.05
C ALA A 81 2.04 -21.45 5.37
N LEU A 82 1.87 -20.37 6.16
CA LEU A 82 2.49 -20.26 7.49
C LEU A 82 2.04 -21.38 8.44
N HIS A 83 0.76 -21.73 8.41
CA HIS A 83 0.24 -22.83 9.22
C HIS A 83 0.84 -24.18 8.81
N MET A 84 1.01 -24.44 7.51
CA MET A 84 1.67 -25.65 7.03
C MET A 84 3.15 -25.68 7.36
N MET A 85 3.87 -24.56 7.18
CA MET A 85 5.26 -24.43 7.60
C MET A 85 5.42 -24.68 9.10
N LYS A 86 4.54 -24.11 9.94
CA LYS A 86 4.55 -24.35 11.38
C LYS A 86 4.41 -25.84 11.72
N LYS A 87 3.64 -26.60 10.95
CA LYS A 87 3.50 -28.05 11.16
C LYS A 87 4.73 -28.83 10.73
N THR A 88 5.46 -28.36 9.73
CA THR A 88 6.60 -29.07 9.14
C THR A 88 7.95 -28.62 9.66
N VAL A 89 8.04 -27.49 10.35
CA VAL A 89 9.25 -26.99 10.98
C VAL A 89 9.32 -27.56 12.40
N ASP A 90 10.15 -28.59 12.57
CA ASP A 90 10.55 -29.11 13.88
C ASP A 90 11.79 -28.34 14.34
N ILE A 91 11.69 -27.62 15.46
CA ILE A 91 12.80 -26.84 16.02
C ILE A 91 13.35 -27.62 17.21
N ASP A 92 14.44 -28.35 16.99
CA ASP A 92 15.18 -28.96 18.08
C ASP A 92 16.08 -27.92 18.75
N ASN A 93 15.76 -27.57 19.99
CA ASN A 93 16.54 -26.63 20.80
C ASN A 93 17.66 -27.31 21.59
N SER A 94 17.85 -28.63 21.44
CA SER A 94 18.80 -29.42 22.22
C SER A 94 20.25 -28.93 22.07
N ASP A 95 20.68 -28.63 20.84
CA ASP A 95 22.03 -28.13 20.56
C ASP A 95 22.25 -26.73 21.16
N PHE A 96 21.28 -25.83 21.04
CA PHE A 96 21.35 -24.49 21.65
C PHE A 96 21.42 -24.56 23.19
N LEU A 97 20.63 -25.45 23.80
CA LEU A 97 20.66 -25.65 25.25
C LEU A 97 21.99 -26.26 25.72
N LYS A 98 22.55 -27.18 24.94
CA LYS A 98 23.86 -27.80 25.22
C LYS A 98 24.99 -26.79 25.11
N ASP A 99 24.95 -25.91 24.12
CA ASP A 99 25.94 -24.83 23.97
C ASP A 99 25.85 -23.83 25.13
N LEU A 100 24.64 -23.47 25.55
CA LEU A 100 24.42 -22.62 26.71
C LEU A 100 24.97 -23.26 28.00
N GLU A 101 24.72 -24.56 28.19
CA GLU A 101 25.24 -25.32 29.32
C GLU A 101 26.78 -25.36 29.30
N ASN A 102 27.40 -25.56 28.13
CA ASN A 102 28.85 -25.55 27.96
C ASN A 102 29.46 -24.18 28.32
N ILE A 103 28.80 -23.08 27.94
CA ILE A 103 29.24 -21.72 28.30
C ILE A 103 29.13 -21.50 29.82
N SER A 104 28.03 -21.94 30.45
CA SER A 104 27.85 -21.88 31.91
C SER A 104 28.96 -22.63 32.65
N LYS A 105 29.21 -23.89 32.26
CA LYS A 105 30.30 -24.72 32.82
C LYS A 105 31.66 -24.06 32.65
N LYS A 106 31.93 -23.43 31.50
CA LYS A 106 33.18 -22.70 31.27
C LYS A 106 33.34 -21.50 32.22
N TRP A 107 32.26 -20.79 32.53
CA TRP A 107 32.25 -19.69 33.48
C TRP A 107 32.44 -20.17 34.93
N GLU A 108 31.87 -21.32 35.29
CA GLU A 108 32.05 -21.93 36.61
C GLU A 108 33.48 -22.45 36.82
N LEU A 109 34.10 -23.00 35.77
CA LEU A 109 35.49 -23.48 35.80
C LEU A 109 36.51 -22.33 35.80
N ASN A 110 36.17 -21.19 35.21
CA ASN A 110 37.03 -20.01 35.15
C ASN A 110 36.25 -18.74 35.49
N PRO A 111 35.85 -18.57 36.77
CA PRO A 111 35.10 -17.41 37.20
C PRO A 111 36.02 -16.18 37.04
N PRO A 112 35.52 -15.05 36.50
CA PRO A 112 36.32 -13.84 36.29
C PRO A 112 37.10 -13.40 37.55
N ALA A 113 36.54 -13.67 38.74
CA ALA A 113 37.19 -13.42 40.02
C ALA A 113 38.51 -14.19 40.25
N LYS A 114 38.65 -15.44 39.76
CA LYS A 114 39.90 -16.21 39.90
C LYS A 114 41.03 -15.64 39.05
N LEU A 115 40.74 -15.18 37.84
CA LEU A 115 41.73 -14.54 36.96
C LEU A 115 42.24 -13.21 37.56
N ILE A 116 41.39 -12.49 38.31
CA ILE A 116 41.77 -11.25 38.98
C ILE A 116 42.68 -11.54 40.19
N VAL A 117 42.41 -12.59 40.96
CA VAL A 117 43.24 -12.97 42.11
C VAL A 117 44.63 -13.41 41.64
N ASP A 118 44.74 -14.27 40.62
CA ASP A 118 46.03 -14.71 40.07
C ASP A 118 46.86 -13.54 39.49
N PHE A 119 46.20 -12.52 38.94
CA PHE A 119 46.83 -11.31 38.44
C PHE A 119 47.40 -10.41 39.56
N VAL A 120 46.74 -10.36 40.72
CA VAL A 120 47.14 -9.54 41.87
C VAL A 120 48.21 -10.24 42.73
N ASP A 121 48.09 -11.56 42.92
CA ASP A 121 48.98 -12.34 43.80
C ASP A 121 50.35 -12.63 43.16
N GLY A 122 50.45 -12.59 41.83
CA GLY A 122 51.71 -12.77 41.08
C GLY A 122 52.61 -11.53 40.99
N MET A 123 52.18 -10.37 41.50
CA MET A 123 52.97 -9.13 41.50
C MET A 123 53.49 -8.82 42.91
N GLU A 124 54.55 -9.50 43.34
CA GLU A 124 55.32 -9.09 44.52
C GLU A 124 56.09 -7.80 44.18
N LEU A 125 55.60 -6.66 44.67
CA LEU A 125 56.12 -5.34 44.32
C LEU A 125 57.06 -4.80 45.39
N PRO A 126 58.15 -4.11 45.00
CA PRO A 126 59.09 -3.52 45.95
C PRO A 126 58.41 -2.51 46.87
N PRO A 127 58.86 -2.38 48.14
CA PRO A 127 58.28 -1.45 49.09
C PRO A 127 58.37 -0.01 48.57
N GLY A 128 57.23 0.60 48.23
CA GLY A 128 57.15 2.00 47.79
C GLY A 128 56.33 2.26 46.52
N LEU A 129 55.89 1.23 45.79
CA LEU A 129 54.85 1.39 44.77
C LEU A 129 53.50 0.99 45.36
N GLY A 130 52.55 1.93 45.42
CA GLY A 130 51.19 1.69 45.88
C GLY A 130 50.38 0.77 44.96
N SER A 131 49.06 0.80 45.10
CA SER A 131 48.16 -0.18 44.46
C SER A 131 48.36 -0.28 42.94
N PRO A 132 48.07 -1.43 42.29
CA PRO A 132 48.21 -1.58 40.84
C PRO A 132 47.52 -0.47 40.02
N LEU A 133 46.40 0.05 40.51
CA LEU A 133 45.68 1.18 39.90
C LEU A 133 46.47 2.49 39.96
N GLU A 134 47.20 2.74 41.05
CA GLU A 134 48.04 3.95 41.20
C GLU A 134 49.15 4.01 40.15
N ARG A 135 49.78 2.86 39.84
CA ARG A 135 50.81 2.78 38.79
C ARG A 135 50.25 3.02 37.39
N LEU A 136 49.01 2.60 37.14
CA LEU A 136 48.34 2.85 35.87
C LEU A 136 47.78 4.29 35.78
N GLY A 137 47.89 5.09 36.85
CA GLY A 137 47.27 6.41 36.90
C GLY A 137 45.75 6.35 36.90
N LEU A 138 45.16 5.18 37.18
CA LEU A 138 43.71 4.93 37.20
C LEU A 138 43.12 5.10 38.60
N PHE A 139 43.79 5.86 39.46
CA PHE A 139 43.26 6.23 40.76
C PHE A 139 42.62 7.61 40.64
N MET A 140 41.41 7.75 41.17
CA MET A 140 40.78 9.07 41.28
C MET A 140 41.59 9.87 42.32
N LYS A 141 42.17 11.01 41.91
CA LYS A 141 42.65 11.98 42.89
C LYS A 141 41.42 12.52 43.62
N ARG A 142 41.47 12.55 44.95
CA ARG A 142 40.46 13.27 45.73
C ARG A 142 40.71 14.75 45.50
N ASP A 143 39.93 15.35 44.61
CA ASP A 143 39.82 16.79 44.52
C ASP A 143 39.16 17.24 45.84
N ILE A 144 39.91 17.98 46.64
CA ILE A 144 39.48 18.49 47.94
C ILE A 144 38.46 19.59 47.66
N GLU A 145 37.29 19.44 48.26
CA GLU A 145 36.10 20.30 48.20
C GLU A 145 36.42 21.80 48.11
N GLU A 146 36.07 22.41 46.97
CA GLU A 146 35.83 23.84 46.86
C GLU A 146 34.32 24.04 46.62
N GLU A 147 33.73 24.68 47.61
CA GLU A 147 32.38 25.20 47.77
C GLU A 147 31.78 25.81 46.48
N VAL A 148 30.58 25.37 46.08
CA VAL A 148 29.51 26.25 45.59
C VAL A 148 28.16 25.55 45.70
N GLU A 149 27.22 26.33 46.22
CA GLU A 149 25.80 26.10 46.41
C GLU A 149 25.02 25.91 45.09
N ASP A 150 23.74 25.56 45.27
CA ASP A 150 22.62 25.68 44.33
C ASP A 150 22.40 24.49 43.37
N GLU A 151 21.18 24.04 43.04
CA GLU A 151 19.81 24.27 43.51
C GLU A 151 18.94 23.18 42.82
N MET A 152 17.84 22.79 43.48
CA MET A 152 16.52 22.42 42.91
C MET A 152 16.40 21.71 41.54
N GLU A 153 15.90 20.46 41.50
CA GLU A 153 15.07 19.93 40.39
C GLU A 153 14.07 18.89 40.96
N ASP A 154 12.87 19.32 41.35
CA ASP A 154 11.60 19.29 40.59
C ASP A 154 11.15 17.91 40.08
N SER A 155 10.10 17.40 40.73
CA SER A 155 9.47 16.12 40.44
C SER A 155 8.32 16.32 39.45
N VAL A 156 8.57 16.21 38.15
CA VAL A 156 7.50 16.20 37.15
C VAL A 156 7.16 14.76 36.78
N SER A 157 6.00 14.29 37.25
CA SER A 157 5.34 13.09 36.74
C SER A 157 4.82 13.34 35.32
N PRO A 158 4.90 12.38 34.39
CA PRO A 158 4.42 12.59 33.02
C PRO A 158 2.89 12.69 32.97
N PRO A 159 2.32 13.56 32.10
CA PRO A 159 0.88 13.72 32.00
C PRO A 159 0.24 12.51 31.31
N SER A 160 -0.85 12.02 31.90
CA SER A 160 -1.76 11.05 31.27
C SER A 160 -2.42 11.69 30.04
N VAL A 161 -2.13 11.17 28.85
CA VAL A 161 -2.83 11.53 27.62
C VAL A 161 -3.99 10.58 27.40
N ASP A 162 -5.21 11.12 27.40
CA ASP A 162 -6.43 10.38 27.11
C ASP A 162 -6.44 9.90 25.65
N VAL A 163 -6.65 8.60 25.49
CA VAL A 163 -6.54 7.86 24.23
C VAL A 163 -7.88 7.92 23.48
N ASP A 164 -8.33 9.10 23.07
CA ASP A 164 -9.52 9.22 22.22
C ASP A 164 -9.49 10.53 21.42
N SER A 165 -8.60 10.61 20.43
CA SER A 165 -8.71 11.46 19.22
C SER A 165 -7.44 11.39 18.36
N VAL A 166 -7.18 10.23 17.74
CA VAL A 166 -6.24 10.19 16.60
C VAL A 166 -7.00 9.70 15.38
N SER A 167 -7.51 10.64 14.59
CA SER A 167 -7.87 10.34 13.21
C SER A 167 -6.57 10.02 12.44
N PRO A 168 -6.54 8.94 11.63
CA PRO A 168 -5.36 8.63 10.84
C PRO A 168 -5.10 9.74 9.79
N PRO A 169 -3.84 10.00 9.43
CA PRO A 169 -3.50 11.04 8.46
C PRO A 169 -4.08 10.71 7.09
N SER A 170 -4.76 11.70 6.50
CA SER A 170 -5.22 11.66 5.10
C SER A 170 -4.01 11.69 4.18
N VAL A 171 -3.82 10.61 3.41
CA VAL A 171 -2.82 10.53 2.34
C VAL A 171 -3.45 10.98 1.02
N ASP A 172 -3.01 12.13 0.51
CA ASP A 172 -3.44 12.65 -0.79
C ASP A 172 -2.98 11.70 -1.93
N ALA A 173 -3.95 11.09 -2.61
CA ALA A 173 -3.73 10.06 -3.62
C ALA A 173 -3.21 10.57 -4.99
N HIS A 174 -2.70 11.81 -5.06
CA HIS A 174 -2.32 12.45 -6.33
C HIS A 174 -0.82 12.34 -6.70
N SER A 175 0.01 11.68 -5.90
CA SER A 175 1.47 11.59 -6.16
C SER A 175 1.99 10.23 -6.61
N ILE A 176 1.13 9.19 -6.73
CA ILE A 176 1.58 7.86 -7.13
C ILE A 176 1.29 7.65 -8.61
N SER A 177 2.25 8.02 -9.47
CA SER A 177 2.23 7.63 -10.88
C SER A 177 2.49 6.13 -10.98
N PRO A 178 1.61 5.31 -11.58
CA PRO A 178 1.85 3.89 -11.73
C PRO A 178 3.02 3.65 -12.70
N PRO A 179 3.83 2.59 -12.50
CA PRO A 179 4.90 2.26 -13.43
C PRO A 179 4.32 1.91 -14.81
N SER A 180 4.84 2.54 -15.87
CA SER A 180 4.45 2.24 -17.25
C SER A 180 4.90 0.83 -17.62
N VAL A 181 3.95 -0.07 -17.85
CA VAL A 181 4.23 -1.41 -18.37
C VAL A 181 4.16 -1.31 -19.90
N ASP A 182 5.28 -1.56 -20.58
CA ASP A 182 5.33 -1.58 -22.05
C ASP A 182 4.59 -2.82 -22.56
N VAL A 183 3.50 -2.59 -23.30
CA VAL A 183 2.54 -3.62 -23.75
C VAL A 183 3.10 -4.51 -24.88
N ASN A 184 4.30 -4.21 -25.38
CA ASN A 184 4.88 -4.91 -26.54
C ASN A 184 5.61 -6.23 -26.24
N SER A 185 5.66 -6.70 -24.97
CA SER A 185 6.44 -7.89 -24.59
C SER A 185 5.62 -9.18 -24.39
N ILE A 186 4.30 -9.17 -24.60
CA ILE A 186 3.47 -10.38 -24.44
C ILE A 186 3.09 -10.90 -25.83
N LEU A 187 4.03 -11.60 -26.45
CA LEU A 187 3.72 -12.49 -27.56
C LEU A 187 3.29 -13.84 -26.96
N PRO A 188 2.04 -14.32 -27.15
CA PRO A 188 1.68 -15.65 -26.72
C PRO A 188 2.46 -16.69 -27.54
N PRO A 189 2.84 -17.84 -26.94
CA PRO A 189 3.48 -18.92 -27.70
C PRO A 189 2.52 -19.42 -28.77
N ALA A 190 3.02 -19.58 -29.99
CA ALA A 190 2.30 -20.21 -31.09
C ALA A 190 1.97 -21.65 -30.69
N VAL A 191 0.68 -21.95 -30.62
CA VAL A 191 0.14 -23.30 -30.53
C VAL A 191 -0.17 -23.71 -31.96
N ASP A 192 0.63 -24.62 -32.52
CA ASP A 192 0.31 -25.29 -33.78
C ASP A 192 -0.92 -26.18 -33.51
N MET A 193 -2.08 -25.70 -33.93
CA MET A 193 -3.30 -26.50 -34.00
C MET A 193 -3.36 -27.12 -35.39
N ASP A 194 -2.98 -28.40 -35.47
CA ASP A 194 -3.30 -29.25 -36.63
C ASP A 194 -4.82 -29.34 -36.75
N ILE A 195 -5.37 -28.68 -37.76
CA ILE A 195 -6.78 -28.78 -38.14
C ILE A 195 -6.88 -29.90 -39.17
N ASP A 196 -7.23 -31.10 -38.71
CA ASP A 196 -7.72 -32.16 -39.58
C ASP A 196 -9.11 -31.74 -40.10
N GLY A 197 -9.18 -31.46 -41.40
CA GLY A 197 -10.40 -31.11 -42.09
C GLY A 197 -11.30 -32.32 -42.32
N GLU A 198 -12.45 -32.35 -41.65
CA GLU A 198 -13.62 -33.09 -42.13
C GLU A 198 -14.59 -32.13 -42.81
N GLU A 199 -14.77 -32.32 -44.12
CA GLU A 199 -15.75 -31.61 -44.95
C GLU A 199 -17.16 -32.07 -44.58
N GLY A 200 -17.91 -31.22 -43.88
CA GLY A 200 -19.34 -31.40 -43.64
C GLY A 200 -20.17 -30.60 -44.65
N GLU A 201 -20.87 -31.31 -45.55
CA GLU A 201 -21.80 -30.77 -46.53
C GLU A 201 -22.86 -29.85 -45.90
N ILE A 202 -22.98 -28.63 -46.40
CA ILE A 202 -24.02 -27.66 -46.02
C ILE A 202 -25.23 -27.90 -46.93
N GLY A 203 -26.24 -28.58 -46.40
CA GLY A 203 -27.56 -28.69 -47.02
C GLY A 203 -28.36 -27.40 -46.86
N CYS A 204 -28.58 -26.69 -47.97
CA CYS A 204 -29.54 -25.57 -48.06
C CYS A 204 -30.96 -26.12 -48.25
N CYS A 205 -31.84 -25.88 -47.28
CA CYS A 205 -33.30 -25.80 -47.49
C CYS A 205 -33.69 -24.36 -47.10
N GLY A 206 -34.40 -23.56 -47.88
CA GLY A 206 -35.54 -23.90 -48.74
C GLY A 206 -36.71 -23.09 -48.20
#